data_AF-A0A4Q2UEQ0-F1
#
_entry.id   AF-A0A4Q2UEQ0-F1
#
_cell.length_a   1.000
_cell.length_b   1.000
_cell.length_c   1.000
_cell.angle_alpha   90.00
_cell.angle_beta   90.00
_cell.angle_gamma   90.00
#
_symmetry.space_group_name_H-M   'P 1'
#
loop_
_entity.id
_entity.type
_entity.pdbx_description
1 polymer ?
#
loop_
_entity_poly.entity_id
_entity_poly.type
_entity_poly.pdbx_seq_one_letter_code
_entity_poly.pdbx_strand_id
1 'polypeptide(L)'
;MAFNGFLRRLALTAVAAGGLAAAASIAGAQTTTTPAAPASPAPATPITPPVSQPPAAPTGPTTSAPAPAAPDGSAAAPASPPDTTISQTMTLQPHPVVQVSGQSTWDDGFKALNDSFTKLNEQLAKDKIQPTGRPMAVFTETDDAGFKFTAMVPVAADPGAKPADMPADESFGQSPAGKVMKFQHRSAYDDIDSTYEAITAYLDEKGLEAKNMFAEEYLNRTKSSDDNTLEVDIYVFLK
;
A
#
# COMPACT_ATOMS: atom_id res chain seq x y z
N MET A 1 -2.43 -10.03 -11.48
CA MET A 1 -3.58 -10.99 -11.30
C MET A 1 -4.12 -10.97 -9.88
N ALA A 2 -3.36 -10.48 -8.90
CA ALA A 2 -3.77 -10.23 -7.53
C ALA A 2 -4.87 -9.15 -7.42
N PHE A 3 -4.73 -8.03 -8.14
CA PHE A 3 -5.70 -6.93 -8.10
C PHE A 3 -7.18 -7.34 -8.31
N ASN A 4 -7.45 -8.32 -9.18
CA ASN A 4 -8.80 -8.86 -9.42
C ASN A 4 -9.38 -9.62 -8.21
N GLY A 5 -8.53 -10.14 -7.31
CA GLY A 5 -8.91 -10.84 -6.09
C GLY A 5 -9.50 -9.91 -5.04
N PHE A 6 -8.87 -8.75 -4.83
CA PHE A 6 -9.32 -7.70 -3.90
C PHE A 6 -10.77 -7.27 -4.19
N LEU A 7 -11.06 -6.96 -5.45
CA LEU A 7 -12.37 -6.44 -5.88
C LEU A 7 -13.45 -7.50 -5.95
N ARG A 8 -13.12 -8.73 -6.38
CA ARG A 8 -14.07 -9.87 -6.32
C ARG A 8 -14.53 -10.19 -4.90
N ARG A 9 -13.71 -9.93 -3.88
CA ARG A 9 -14.13 -10.06 -2.48
C ARG A 9 -14.97 -8.88 -2.01
N LEU A 10 -14.62 -7.65 -2.37
CA LEU A 10 -15.36 -6.46 -1.95
C LEU A 10 -16.77 -6.35 -2.58
N ALA A 11 -16.99 -6.97 -3.74
CA ALA A 11 -18.28 -6.95 -4.44
C ALA A 11 -19.29 -8.04 -4.00
N LEU A 12 -18.89 -9.03 -3.19
CA LEU A 12 -19.68 -10.26 -3.03
C LEU A 12 -20.84 -10.20 -2.00
N THR A 13 -21.07 -9.06 -1.35
CA THR A 13 -22.18 -8.84 -0.40
C THR A 13 -23.39 -8.11 -1.02
N ALA A 14 -23.68 -8.34 -2.30
CA ALA A 14 -24.88 -7.84 -2.96
C ALA A 14 -25.65 -8.91 -3.76
N VAL A 15 -26.88 -9.19 -3.31
CA VAL A 15 -27.98 -9.89 -4.00
C VAL A 15 -27.83 -11.40 -4.22
N ALA A 16 -28.56 -12.17 -3.41
CA ALA A 16 -29.08 -13.48 -3.79
C ALA A 16 -30.47 -13.34 -4.45
N ALA A 17 -30.70 -13.94 -5.63
CA ALA A 17 -31.99 -14.55 -6.04
C ALA A 17 -31.97 -15.07 -7.50
N GLY A 18 -32.12 -16.40 -7.69
CA GLY A 18 -32.53 -17.05 -8.96
C GLY A 18 -31.48 -17.10 -10.10
N GLY A 19 -31.47 -18.11 -10.98
CA GLY A 19 -32.25 -19.35 -11.02
C GLY A 19 -32.02 -20.16 -12.31
N LEU A 20 -32.16 -21.48 -12.22
CA LEU A 20 -32.30 -22.48 -13.31
C LEU A 20 -31.24 -22.56 -14.45
N ALA A 21 -30.35 -23.54 -14.30
CA ALA A 21 -30.11 -24.67 -15.21
C ALA A 21 -30.15 -24.50 -16.75
N ALA A 22 -29.01 -24.82 -17.38
CA ALA A 22 -28.97 -25.62 -18.60
C ALA A 22 -27.74 -26.55 -18.57
N ALA A 23 -27.93 -27.85 -18.82
CA ALA A 23 -26.87 -28.84 -18.87
C ALA A 23 -26.53 -29.20 -20.33
N ALA A 24 -25.24 -29.33 -20.64
CA ALA A 24 -24.77 -29.97 -21.87
C ALA A 24 -23.43 -30.67 -21.60
N SER A 25 -23.45 -32.00 -21.60
CA SER A 25 -22.26 -32.84 -21.44
C SER A 25 -21.65 -33.13 -22.82
N ILE A 26 -20.34 -33.01 -22.95
CA ILE A 26 -19.57 -33.81 -23.92
C ILE A 26 -18.40 -34.49 -23.22
N ALA A 27 -18.25 -35.79 -23.49
CA ALA A 27 -17.19 -36.62 -22.92
C ALA A 27 -15.91 -36.54 -23.76
N GLY A 28 -14.75 -36.68 -23.12
CA GLY A 28 -13.45 -36.70 -23.79
C GLY A 28 -12.37 -37.40 -22.98
N ALA A 29 -12.09 -38.65 -23.35
CA ALA A 29 -10.88 -39.45 -23.09
C ALA A 29 -10.14 -39.33 -21.74
N GLN A 30 -10.07 -40.45 -21.03
CA GLN A 30 -9.14 -40.67 -19.92
C GLN A 30 -7.70 -40.88 -20.43
N THR A 31 -6.72 -40.27 -19.79
CA THR A 31 -5.35 -40.81 -19.71
C THR A 31 -4.84 -40.72 -18.28
N THR A 32 -4.52 -41.88 -17.70
CA THR A 32 -4.06 -42.02 -16.31
C THR A 32 -2.55 -41.99 -16.23
N THR A 33 -1.95 -40.95 -15.66
CA THR A 33 -0.55 -40.96 -15.19
C THR A 33 -0.41 -40.26 -13.84
N THR A 34 0.04 -41.01 -12.83
CA THR A 34 0.36 -40.53 -11.46
C THR A 34 1.21 -41.62 -10.81
N PRO A 35 2.20 -41.33 -9.96
CA PRO A 35 3.01 -40.11 -9.81
C PRO A 35 4.52 -40.36 -10.05
N ALA A 36 5.29 -39.31 -10.31
CA ALA A 36 6.76 -39.34 -10.14
C ALA A 36 7.13 -38.74 -8.78
N ALA A 37 7.88 -39.47 -7.96
CA ALA A 37 8.24 -39.06 -6.59
C ALA A 37 9.36 -38.01 -6.56
N PRO A 38 9.37 -37.10 -5.56
CA PRO A 38 10.44 -36.12 -5.39
C PRO A 38 11.75 -36.79 -4.92
N ALA A 39 12.88 -36.35 -5.49
CA ALA A 39 14.20 -36.76 -5.02
C ALA A 39 14.53 -36.08 -3.68
N SER A 40 14.90 -36.86 -2.67
CA SER A 40 15.26 -36.38 -1.33
C SER A 40 16.78 -36.16 -1.21
N PRO A 41 17.25 -34.94 -0.87
CA PRO A 41 18.64 -34.71 -0.46
C PRO A 41 18.90 -35.25 0.95
N ALA A 42 20.10 -35.79 1.16
CA ALA A 42 20.50 -36.47 2.40
C ALA A 42 20.60 -35.53 3.63
N PRO A 43 20.41 -36.06 4.86
CA PRO A 43 20.48 -35.26 6.08
C PRO A 43 21.91 -34.76 6.37
N ALA A 44 22.04 -33.44 6.55
CA ALA A 44 23.24 -32.84 7.10
C ALA A 44 23.34 -33.10 8.61
N THR A 45 24.52 -33.50 9.08
CA THR A 45 24.80 -33.77 10.49
C THR A 45 24.88 -32.49 11.32
N PRO A 46 24.39 -32.49 12.59
CA PRO A 46 24.48 -31.32 13.44
C PRO A 46 25.93 -31.09 13.90
N ILE A 47 26.50 -29.95 13.53
CA ILE A 47 27.83 -29.53 13.99
C ILE A 47 27.67 -28.77 15.32
N THR A 48 27.97 -29.41 16.43
CA THR A 48 28.04 -28.76 17.75
C THR A 48 29.27 -27.85 17.83
N PRO A 49 29.14 -26.53 18.08
CA PRO A 49 30.29 -25.71 18.42
C PRO A 49 30.81 -26.08 19.83
N PRO A 50 32.12 -26.29 20.02
CA PRO A 50 32.69 -26.54 21.34
C PRO A 50 32.67 -25.27 22.21
N VAL A 51 32.50 -25.48 23.52
CA VAL A 51 32.45 -24.42 24.53
C VAL A 51 33.83 -23.76 24.71
N SER A 52 33.93 -22.47 24.44
CA SER A 52 35.11 -21.65 24.78
C SER A 52 34.94 -21.01 26.15
N GLN A 53 35.89 -21.29 27.04
CA GLN A 53 35.89 -20.87 28.46
C GLN A 53 36.22 -19.38 28.62
N PRO A 54 35.74 -18.72 29.70
CA PRO A 54 36.13 -17.34 30.03
C PRO A 54 37.53 -17.28 30.66
N PRO A 55 38.45 -16.42 30.19
CA PRO A 55 39.69 -16.11 30.89
C PRO A 55 39.46 -15.30 32.18
N ALA A 56 40.38 -15.43 33.13
CA ALA A 56 40.24 -14.92 34.49
C ALA A 56 40.38 -13.40 34.64
N ALA A 57 39.82 -12.88 35.74
CA ALA A 57 40.02 -11.52 36.22
C ALA A 57 41.43 -11.30 36.80
N PRO A 58 41.98 -10.07 36.73
CA PRO A 58 42.98 -9.58 37.66
C PRO A 58 42.36 -8.64 38.71
N THR A 59 42.77 -8.80 39.97
CA THR A 59 42.39 -7.99 41.12
C THR A 59 43.16 -6.67 41.21
N GLY A 60 42.50 -5.58 41.60
CA GLY A 60 43.11 -4.28 41.97
C GLY A 60 42.24 -3.52 42.98
N PRO A 61 42.80 -2.72 43.92
CA PRO A 61 42.15 -2.47 45.22
C PRO A 61 41.30 -1.19 45.37
N THR A 62 40.61 -1.13 46.51
CA THR A 62 39.70 -0.09 47.05
C THR A 62 40.36 1.30 47.19
N THR A 63 39.66 2.45 47.26
CA THR A 63 38.64 2.82 48.29
C THR A 63 38.03 4.21 48.00
N SER A 64 36.71 4.40 48.19
CA SER A 64 36.05 5.51 48.96
C SER A 64 34.54 5.61 48.69
N ALA A 65 33.75 5.97 49.70
CA ALA A 65 32.26 5.97 49.74
C ALA A 65 31.68 7.42 49.76
N PRO A 66 30.36 7.70 49.98
CA PRO A 66 29.16 6.85 50.05
C PRO A 66 27.94 7.33 49.18
N ALA A 67 26.80 6.64 49.33
CA ALA A 67 25.49 6.75 48.64
C ALA A 67 24.62 7.97 49.10
N PRO A 68 23.33 8.16 48.71
CA PRO A 68 22.37 7.31 47.94
C PRO A 68 21.60 8.08 46.81
N ALA A 69 20.47 7.67 46.20
CA ALA A 69 19.53 6.54 46.39
C ALA A 69 18.74 6.14 45.11
N ALA A 70 18.34 4.86 45.02
CA ALA A 70 17.03 4.22 44.69
C ALA A 70 16.04 4.78 43.62
N PRO A 71 15.09 3.97 43.08
CA PRO A 71 14.88 2.51 43.25
C PRO A 71 14.86 1.68 41.95
N ASP A 72 14.80 0.36 42.12
CA ASP A 72 14.64 -0.68 41.09
C ASP A 72 13.42 -0.56 40.16
N GLY A 73 13.56 -1.20 38.98
CA GLY A 73 12.55 -2.15 38.54
C GLY A 73 11.64 -1.73 37.39
N SER A 74 12.00 -2.11 36.17
CA SER A 74 11.02 -2.64 35.21
C SER A 74 11.67 -3.70 34.34
N ALA A 75 10.94 -4.79 34.10
CA ALA A 75 11.43 -5.96 33.38
C ALA A 75 11.68 -5.63 31.90
N ALA A 76 12.67 -6.31 31.30
CA ALA A 76 12.82 -6.35 29.86
C ALA A 76 11.58 -7.03 29.26
N ALA A 77 10.72 -6.25 28.60
CA ALA A 77 9.68 -6.80 27.75
C ALA A 77 10.34 -7.54 26.58
N PRO A 78 9.82 -8.72 26.16
CA PRO A 78 10.32 -9.37 24.96
C PRO A 78 10.04 -8.47 23.75
N ALA A 79 11.07 -8.21 22.95
CA ALA A 79 10.90 -7.52 21.68
C ALA A 79 10.11 -8.43 20.73
N SER A 80 8.83 -8.10 20.51
CA SER A 80 8.09 -8.62 19.36
C SER A 80 8.83 -8.25 18.07
N PRO A 81 8.79 -9.10 17.03
CA PRO A 81 9.22 -8.68 15.70
C PRO A 81 8.39 -7.45 15.25
N PRO A 82 8.93 -6.58 14.38
CA PRO A 82 8.17 -5.43 13.90
C PRO A 82 6.95 -5.92 13.11
N ASP A 83 5.76 -5.52 13.57
CA ASP A 83 4.56 -5.47 12.73
C ASP A 83 4.81 -4.43 11.61
N THR A 84 5.41 -4.86 10.50
CA THR A 84 5.75 -3.97 9.38
C THR A 84 4.52 -3.46 8.61
N THR A 85 3.32 -3.90 8.98
CA THR A 85 2.05 -3.34 8.51
C THR A 85 1.71 -2.08 9.32
N ILE A 86 2.38 -0.97 8.99
CA ILE A 86 2.17 0.36 9.59
C ILE A 86 0.79 0.92 9.17
N SER A 87 -0.24 0.32 9.76
CA SER A 87 -1.65 0.57 9.52
C SER A 87 -2.17 1.59 10.54
N GLN A 88 -2.58 2.77 10.07
CA GLN A 88 -3.07 3.84 10.94
C GLN A 88 -4.48 4.26 10.53
N THR A 89 -5.46 4.04 11.41
CA THR A 89 -6.80 4.62 11.24
C THR A 89 -6.73 6.11 11.51
N MET A 90 -7.23 6.92 10.58
CA MET A 90 -7.29 8.38 10.71
C MET A 90 -8.52 8.96 10.00
N THR A 91 -8.72 10.27 10.10
CA THR A 91 -9.75 10.99 9.36
C THR A 91 -9.07 11.94 8.38
N LEU A 92 -9.09 11.59 7.10
CA LEU A 92 -8.54 12.43 6.02
C LEU A 92 -9.40 13.70 5.91
N GLN A 93 -8.76 14.86 5.89
CA GLN A 93 -9.42 16.16 5.75
C GLN A 93 -9.53 16.51 4.25
N PRO A 94 -10.60 17.22 3.83
CA PRO A 94 -10.67 17.77 2.48
C PRO A 94 -9.71 18.95 2.37
N HIS A 95 -8.96 18.98 1.28
CA HIS A 95 -8.10 20.10 0.88
C HIS A 95 -8.49 20.57 -0.52
N PRO A 96 -8.38 21.86 -0.84
CA PRO A 96 -8.46 22.33 -2.22
C PRO A 96 -7.39 21.64 -3.07
N VAL A 97 -7.80 21.15 -4.24
CA VAL A 97 -6.91 20.49 -5.20
C VAL A 97 -7.13 21.07 -6.59
N VAL A 98 -6.08 21.03 -7.42
CA VAL A 98 -6.27 20.89 -8.86
C VAL A 98 -6.33 19.40 -9.19
N GLN A 99 -7.18 19.01 -10.13
CA GLN A 99 -7.44 17.61 -10.46
C GLN A 99 -7.61 17.38 -11.97
N VAL A 100 -7.24 16.19 -12.43
CA VAL A 100 -7.49 15.68 -13.78
C VAL A 100 -7.97 14.23 -13.69
N SER A 101 -9.01 13.89 -14.44
CA SER A 101 -9.50 12.51 -14.54
C SER A 101 -8.72 11.75 -15.61
N GLY A 102 -8.35 10.51 -15.31
CA GLY A 102 -7.60 9.64 -16.20
C GLY A 102 -8.06 8.19 -16.12
N GLN A 103 -7.60 7.39 -17.08
CA GLN A 103 -7.76 5.94 -17.09
C GLN A 103 -6.50 5.29 -17.65
N SER A 104 -6.20 4.07 -17.19
CA SER A 104 -5.02 3.32 -17.61
C SER A 104 -5.28 1.81 -17.58
N THR A 105 -4.48 1.06 -18.32
CA THR A 105 -4.25 -0.37 -18.08
C THR A 105 -3.40 -0.57 -16.83
N TRP A 106 -3.31 -1.81 -16.35
CA TRP A 106 -2.41 -2.20 -15.26
C TRP A 106 -0.93 -1.98 -15.64
N ASP A 107 -0.52 -2.41 -16.83
CA ASP A 107 0.86 -2.29 -17.32
C ASP A 107 1.33 -0.82 -17.48
N ASP A 108 0.47 0.07 -17.99
CA ASP A 108 0.80 1.50 -18.17
C ASP A 108 0.51 2.34 -16.92
N GLY A 109 -0.01 1.74 -15.84
CA GLY A 109 -0.58 2.44 -14.68
C GLY A 109 0.35 3.46 -14.05
N PHE A 110 1.57 3.05 -13.71
CA PHE A 110 2.60 3.94 -13.16
C PHE A 110 2.88 5.13 -14.08
N LYS A 111 2.97 4.90 -15.39
CA LYS A 111 3.25 5.93 -16.38
C LYS A 111 2.09 6.92 -16.49
N ALA A 112 0.86 6.45 -16.59
CA ALA A 112 -0.33 7.30 -16.69
C ALA A 112 -0.50 8.22 -15.47
N LEU A 113 -0.24 7.70 -14.27
CA LEU A 113 -0.22 8.46 -13.02
C LEU A 113 0.91 9.51 -13.03
N ASN A 114 2.12 9.11 -13.44
CA ASN A 114 3.28 9.97 -13.58
C ASN A 114 3.05 11.15 -14.54
N ASP A 115 2.49 10.88 -15.71
CA ASP A 115 2.20 11.88 -16.73
C ASP A 115 1.11 12.86 -16.24
N SER A 116 0.08 12.34 -15.57
CA SER A 116 -1.01 13.16 -15.00
C SER A 116 -0.50 14.12 -13.92
N PHE A 117 0.34 13.65 -13.00
CA PHE A 117 0.95 14.51 -11.99
C PHE A 117 1.91 15.54 -12.60
N THR A 118 2.62 15.18 -13.68
CA THR A 118 3.51 16.12 -14.39
C THR A 118 2.69 17.22 -15.06
N LYS A 119 1.63 16.85 -15.79
CA LYS A 119 0.68 17.77 -16.43
C LYS A 119 0.08 18.78 -15.42
N LEU A 120 -0.44 18.30 -14.29
CA LEU A 120 -0.99 19.16 -13.24
C LEU A 120 0.04 20.15 -12.69
N ASN A 121 1.27 19.70 -12.40
CA ASN A 121 2.32 20.59 -11.88
C ASN A 121 2.80 21.61 -12.93
N GLU A 122 2.86 21.24 -14.21
CA GLU A 122 3.14 22.18 -15.30
C GLU A 122 2.04 23.25 -15.43
N GLN A 123 0.76 22.90 -15.25
CA GLN A 123 -0.32 23.87 -15.29
C GLN A 123 -0.27 24.82 -14.08
N LEU A 124 -0.10 24.28 -12.86
CA LEU A 124 0.11 25.09 -11.66
C LEU A 124 1.27 26.09 -11.82
N ALA A 125 2.38 25.66 -12.43
CA ALA A 125 3.52 26.53 -12.72
C ALA A 125 3.20 27.65 -13.72
N LYS A 126 2.42 27.38 -14.78
CA LYS A 126 1.94 28.40 -15.74
C LYS A 126 1.03 29.43 -15.07
N ASP A 127 0.07 28.94 -14.27
CA ASP A 127 -0.91 29.77 -13.54
C ASP A 127 -0.30 30.45 -12.29
N LYS A 128 0.98 30.16 -11.98
CA LYS A 128 1.75 30.65 -10.82
C LYS A 128 1.15 30.25 -9.47
N ILE A 129 0.38 29.18 -9.44
CA ILE A 129 -0.19 28.59 -8.23
C ILE A 129 0.84 27.65 -7.63
N GLN A 130 1.14 27.80 -6.34
CA GLN A 130 2.06 26.90 -5.64
C GLN A 130 1.30 25.68 -5.10
N PRO A 131 1.77 24.45 -5.34
CA PRO A 131 1.23 23.27 -4.67
C PRO A 131 1.53 23.33 -3.17
N THR A 132 0.58 22.93 -2.34
CA THR A 132 0.68 22.99 -0.87
C THR A 132 0.80 21.62 -0.21
N GLY A 133 0.93 20.56 -0.99
CA GLY A 133 1.00 19.18 -0.53
C GLY A 133 1.48 18.24 -1.62
N ARG A 134 1.44 16.94 -1.33
CA ARG A 134 1.90 15.90 -2.24
C ARG A 134 0.83 15.53 -3.27
N PRO A 135 1.23 15.09 -4.48
CA PRO A 135 0.30 14.55 -5.45
C PRO A 135 -0.38 13.29 -4.92
N MET A 136 -1.66 13.14 -5.21
CA MET A 136 -2.48 12.00 -4.81
C MET A 136 -3.34 11.52 -5.98
N ALA A 137 -3.42 10.20 -6.19
CA ALA A 137 -4.36 9.60 -7.12
C ALA A 137 -5.53 8.97 -6.35
N VAL A 138 -6.76 9.26 -6.76
CA VAL A 138 -7.97 8.66 -6.19
C VAL A 138 -8.56 7.70 -7.19
N PHE A 139 -8.63 6.43 -6.85
CA PHE A 139 -9.12 5.35 -7.72
C PHE A 139 -10.60 5.13 -7.43
N THR A 140 -11.43 5.23 -8.47
CA THR A 140 -12.89 5.24 -8.36
C THR A 140 -13.54 4.04 -9.03
N GLU A 141 -12.91 3.50 -10.08
CA GLU A 141 -13.35 2.31 -10.81
C GLU A 141 -12.12 1.49 -11.21
N THR A 142 -12.23 0.17 -11.12
CA THR A 142 -11.15 -0.80 -11.34
C THR A 142 -11.76 -2.10 -11.84
N ASP A 143 -11.17 -2.70 -12.88
CA ASP A 143 -11.67 -3.89 -13.56
C ASP A 143 -10.53 -4.78 -14.10
N ASP A 144 -10.88 -5.92 -14.73
CA ASP A 144 -9.90 -6.89 -15.24
C ASP A 144 -8.93 -6.30 -16.30
N ALA A 145 -9.29 -5.19 -16.98
CA ALA A 145 -8.49 -4.56 -18.02
C ALA A 145 -7.72 -3.31 -17.56
N GLY A 146 -8.16 -2.66 -16.48
CA GLY A 146 -7.48 -1.48 -15.95
C GLY A 146 -8.27 -0.72 -14.89
N PHE A 147 -8.04 0.59 -14.82
CA PHE A 147 -8.61 1.45 -13.79
C PHE A 147 -8.88 2.88 -14.27
N LYS A 148 -9.80 3.55 -13.58
CA LYS A 148 -10.03 4.99 -13.67
C LYS A 148 -9.61 5.65 -12.37
N PHE A 149 -8.95 6.78 -12.51
CA PHE A 149 -8.41 7.56 -11.41
C PHE A 149 -8.70 9.04 -11.60
N THR A 150 -8.65 9.79 -10.51
CA THR A 150 -8.52 11.25 -10.52
C THR A 150 -7.20 11.60 -9.88
N ALA A 151 -6.24 12.08 -10.67
CA ALA A 151 -4.99 12.62 -10.16
C ALA A 151 -5.25 14.01 -9.60
N MET A 152 -4.67 14.32 -8.44
CA MET A 152 -4.90 15.54 -7.68
C MET A 152 -3.56 16.10 -7.19
N VAL A 153 -3.44 17.44 -7.15
CA VAL A 153 -2.34 18.14 -6.47
C VAL A 153 -2.95 19.19 -5.53
N PRO A 154 -2.67 19.15 -4.21
CA PRO A 154 -3.18 20.12 -3.24
C PRO A 154 -2.70 21.54 -3.52
N VAL A 155 -3.60 22.50 -3.34
CA VAL A 155 -3.36 23.95 -3.49
C VAL A 155 -3.93 24.71 -2.29
N ALA A 156 -3.48 25.94 -2.07
CA ALA A 156 -3.86 26.74 -0.90
C ALA A 156 -5.36 27.08 -0.85
N ALA A 157 -5.96 27.33 -2.02
CA ALA A 157 -7.36 27.64 -2.22
C ALA A 157 -7.75 27.35 -3.66
N ASP A 158 -9.04 27.10 -3.90
CA ASP A 158 -9.63 27.25 -5.24
C ASP A 158 -9.63 28.76 -5.58
N PRO A 159 -9.07 29.19 -6.73
CA PRO A 159 -9.12 30.59 -7.16
C PRO A 159 -10.54 31.09 -7.48
N GLY A 160 -11.56 30.22 -7.47
CA GLY A 160 -12.97 30.54 -7.64
C GLY A 160 -13.39 30.75 -9.11
N ALA A 161 -12.43 31.11 -9.96
CA ALA A 161 -12.56 31.09 -11.41
C ALA A 161 -11.44 30.23 -11.99
N LYS A 162 -11.80 29.27 -12.86
CA LYS A 162 -10.86 28.50 -13.67
C LYS A 162 -10.05 29.47 -14.57
N PRO A 163 -8.70 29.45 -14.54
CA PRO A 163 -7.87 30.22 -15.45
C PRO A 163 -8.24 29.94 -16.91
N ALA A 164 -8.23 30.97 -17.76
CA ALA A 164 -8.67 30.86 -19.15
C ALA A 164 -7.80 29.89 -19.97
N ASP A 165 -6.51 29.78 -19.63
CA ASP A 165 -5.52 28.92 -20.28
C ASP A 165 -5.50 27.49 -19.69
N MET A 166 -6.32 27.19 -18.69
CA MET A 166 -6.36 25.88 -18.03
C MET A 166 -7.05 24.81 -18.91
N PRO A 167 -6.41 23.67 -19.21
CA PRO A 167 -6.97 22.62 -20.06
C PRO A 167 -8.36 22.16 -19.65
N ALA A 168 -9.22 21.85 -20.63
CA ALA A 168 -10.63 21.54 -20.39
C ALA A 168 -10.85 20.35 -19.44
N ASP A 169 -9.94 19.38 -19.43
CA ASP A 169 -9.97 18.17 -18.60
C ASP A 169 -9.42 18.36 -17.18
N GLU A 170 -8.80 19.50 -16.89
CA GLU A 170 -8.36 19.87 -15.54
C GLU A 170 -9.40 20.75 -14.83
N SER A 171 -9.50 20.66 -13.50
CA SER A 171 -10.41 21.50 -12.71
C SER A 171 -9.90 21.74 -11.30
N PHE A 172 -10.47 22.72 -10.60
CA PHE A 172 -10.34 22.80 -9.14
C PHE A 172 -11.42 21.96 -8.47
N GLY A 173 -11.12 21.43 -7.30
CA GLY A 173 -12.00 20.55 -6.54
C GLY A 173 -11.59 20.43 -5.08
N GLN A 174 -12.06 19.37 -4.43
CA GLN A 174 -11.67 18.99 -3.07
C GLN A 174 -11.14 17.57 -3.08
N SER A 175 -10.07 17.31 -2.31
CA SER A 175 -9.63 15.95 -2.04
C SER A 175 -10.72 15.16 -1.31
N PRO A 176 -10.81 13.83 -1.50
CA PRO A 176 -11.70 12.99 -0.70
C PRO A 176 -11.40 13.12 0.79
N ALA A 177 -12.43 12.93 1.61
CA ALA A 177 -12.37 13.09 3.05
C ALA A 177 -13.14 11.97 3.76
N GLY A 178 -12.86 11.80 5.06
CA GLY A 178 -13.55 10.85 5.93
C GLY A 178 -12.64 9.84 6.60
N LYS A 179 -13.23 8.80 7.20
CA LYS A 179 -12.49 7.75 7.89
C LYS A 179 -11.72 6.88 6.89
N VAL A 180 -10.40 6.82 7.06
CA VAL A 180 -9.50 6.01 6.25
C VAL A 180 -8.61 5.15 7.13
N MET A 181 -8.14 4.03 6.59
CA MET A 181 -6.98 3.33 7.09
C MET A 181 -5.81 3.58 6.14
N LYS A 182 -4.75 4.20 6.66
CA LYS A 182 -3.50 4.42 5.93
C LYS A 182 -2.61 3.19 6.05
N PHE A 183 -2.08 2.74 4.94
CA PHE A 183 -1.01 1.74 4.81
C PHE A 183 0.19 2.38 4.10
N GLN A 184 1.34 1.72 4.13
CA GLN A 184 2.57 2.25 3.57
C GLN A 184 3.19 1.25 2.60
N HIS A 185 3.45 1.70 1.38
CA HIS A 185 4.22 0.99 0.37
C HIS A 185 5.60 1.65 0.25
N ARG A 186 6.66 0.83 0.34
CA ARG A 186 8.07 1.23 0.39
C ARG A 186 8.93 0.24 -0.41
N SER A 187 8.59 0.08 -1.69
CA SER A 187 9.26 -0.78 -2.67
C SER A 187 9.04 -0.18 -4.07
N ALA A 188 9.45 -0.90 -5.11
CA ALA A 188 9.06 -0.63 -6.48
C ALA A 188 7.53 -0.62 -6.65
N TYR A 189 7.01 0.26 -7.51
CA TYR A 189 5.59 0.24 -7.90
C TYR A 189 5.19 -1.10 -8.51
N ASP A 190 6.11 -1.80 -9.19
CA ASP A 190 5.87 -3.16 -9.71
C ASP A 190 5.46 -4.16 -8.61
N ASP A 191 5.84 -3.92 -7.34
CA ASP A 191 5.47 -4.74 -6.18
C ASP A 191 4.15 -4.30 -5.52
N ILE A 192 3.50 -3.21 -5.97
CA ILE A 192 2.35 -2.61 -5.27
C ILE A 192 1.14 -3.56 -5.19
N ASP A 193 0.96 -4.44 -6.19
CA ASP A 193 -0.03 -5.54 -6.19
C ASP A 193 0.07 -6.39 -4.90
N SER A 194 1.29 -6.70 -4.46
CA SER A 194 1.54 -7.48 -3.24
C SER A 194 1.15 -6.72 -1.97
N THR A 195 1.20 -5.39 -2.02
CA THR A 195 0.75 -4.53 -0.89
C THR A 195 -0.78 -4.51 -0.82
N TYR A 196 -1.48 -4.45 -1.96
CA TYR A 196 -2.94 -4.55 -2.00
C TYR A 196 -3.47 -5.91 -1.54
N GLU A 197 -2.79 -7.02 -1.85
CA GLU A 197 -3.10 -8.34 -1.27
C GLU A 197 -2.96 -8.35 0.26
N ALA A 198 -1.86 -7.82 0.79
CA ALA A 198 -1.64 -7.73 2.24
C ALA A 198 -2.68 -6.85 2.95
N ILE A 199 -3.07 -5.72 2.33
CA ILE A 199 -4.16 -4.85 2.78
C ILE A 199 -5.49 -5.61 2.83
N THR A 200 -5.80 -6.38 1.78
CA THR A 200 -7.03 -7.19 1.70
C THR A 200 -7.10 -8.18 2.86
N ALA A 201 -6.04 -8.96 3.06
CA ALA A 201 -5.96 -9.96 4.12
C ALA A 201 -6.06 -9.33 5.52
N TYR A 202 -5.45 -8.15 5.71
CA TYR A 202 -5.55 -7.40 6.97
C TYR A 202 -6.99 -6.92 7.24
N LEU A 203 -7.67 -6.37 6.24
CA LEU A 203 -9.06 -5.90 6.38
C LEU A 203 -10.02 -7.07 6.66
N ASP A 204 -9.87 -8.19 5.96
CA ASP A 204 -10.60 -9.44 6.20
C ASP A 204 -10.37 -9.94 7.65
N GLU A 205 -9.12 -9.98 8.13
CA GLU A 205 -8.79 -10.42 9.50
C GLU A 205 -9.39 -9.50 10.59
N LYS A 206 -9.39 -8.18 10.36
CA LYS A 206 -9.97 -7.21 11.31
C LYS A 206 -11.49 -7.07 11.18
N GLY A 207 -12.13 -7.72 10.21
CA GLY A 207 -13.56 -7.56 9.93
C GLY A 207 -13.93 -6.13 9.49
N LEU A 208 -13.01 -5.45 8.81
CA LEU A 208 -13.17 -4.05 8.38
C LEU A 208 -13.61 -3.99 6.91
N GLU A 209 -14.75 -3.35 6.66
CA GLU A 209 -15.22 -3.14 5.30
C GLU A 209 -14.67 -1.86 4.68
N ALA A 210 -14.04 -1.98 3.51
CA ALA A 210 -13.72 -0.86 2.65
C ALA A 210 -14.93 -0.37 1.84
N LYS A 211 -14.87 0.89 1.41
CA LYS A 211 -15.61 1.45 0.29
C LYS A 211 -14.89 1.07 -1.01
N ASN A 212 -15.61 1.09 -2.14
CA ASN A 212 -15.02 0.86 -3.47
C ASN A 212 -14.28 2.11 -3.99
N MET A 213 -13.42 2.68 -3.15
CA MET A 213 -12.64 3.88 -3.40
C MET A 213 -11.40 3.85 -2.49
N PHE A 214 -10.24 4.08 -3.06
CA PHE A 214 -8.95 4.17 -2.37
C PHE A 214 -8.13 5.29 -2.99
N ALA A 215 -7.13 5.78 -2.26
CA ALA A 215 -6.24 6.83 -2.76
C ALA A 215 -4.78 6.52 -2.44
N GLU A 216 -3.87 6.96 -3.31
CA GLU A 216 -2.43 6.82 -3.18
C GLU A 216 -1.79 8.21 -3.11
N GLU A 217 -1.20 8.58 -1.99
CA GLU A 217 -0.38 9.79 -1.85
C GLU A 217 1.08 9.44 -2.14
N TYR A 218 1.66 10.13 -3.11
CA TYR A 218 3.03 9.88 -3.58
C TYR A 218 4.00 10.78 -2.80
N LEU A 219 4.77 10.18 -1.90
CA LEU A 219 5.69 10.89 -1.01
C LEU A 219 6.94 11.38 -1.74
N ASN A 220 7.36 10.67 -2.77
CA ASN A 220 8.36 11.08 -3.73
C ASN A 220 7.89 10.77 -5.18
N ARG A 221 8.75 11.09 -6.15
CA ARG A 221 8.52 10.88 -7.59
C ARG A 221 9.70 10.10 -8.14
N THR A 222 9.51 8.81 -8.43
CA THR A 222 10.49 8.00 -9.17
C THR A 222 10.21 8.09 -10.68
N LYS A 223 11.19 7.73 -11.51
CA LYS A 223 11.06 7.78 -12.99
C LYS A 223 10.69 6.45 -13.63
N SER A 224 10.80 5.37 -12.86
CA SER A 224 10.62 3.99 -13.31
C SER A 224 9.84 3.23 -12.25
N SER A 225 9.06 2.24 -12.67
CA SER A 225 8.19 1.47 -11.77
C SER A 225 8.96 0.43 -10.94
N ASP A 226 10.15 0.01 -11.40
CA ASP A 226 11.10 -0.86 -10.70
C ASP A 226 11.98 -0.13 -9.65
N ASP A 227 11.76 1.18 -9.45
CA ASP A 227 12.55 1.99 -8.52
C ASP A 227 12.12 1.76 -7.07
N ASN A 228 12.88 0.90 -6.37
CA ASN A 228 12.69 0.54 -4.96
C ASN A 228 12.82 1.71 -3.96
N THR A 229 13.14 2.92 -4.40
CA THR A 229 13.12 4.11 -3.53
C THR A 229 11.75 4.77 -3.45
N LEU A 230 10.75 4.30 -4.22
CA LEU A 230 9.40 4.86 -4.22
C LEU A 230 8.72 4.74 -2.84
N GLU A 231 8.10 5.83 -2.43
CA GLU A 231 7.30 5.92 -1.21
C GLU A 231 5.86 6.32 -1.55
N VAL A 232 4.91 5.42 -1.29
CA VAL A 232 3.47 5.69 -1.45
C VAL A 232 2.75 5.40 -0.13
N ASP A 233 1.90 6.31 0.32
CA ASP A 233 0.96 6.06 1.41
C ASP A 233 -0.43 5.77 0.82
N ILE A 234 -0.96 4.58 1.10
CA ILE A 234 -2.22 4.07 0.52
C ILE A 234 -3.34 4.27 1.54
N TYR A 235 -4.38 5.01 1.16
CA TYR A 235 -5.55 5.32 1.96
C TYR A 235 -6.77 4.51 1.52
N VAL A 236 -7.16 3.54 2.33
CA VAL A 236 -8.41 2.78 2.13
C VAL A 236 -9.54 3.47 2.88
N PHE A 237 -10.59 3.89 2.18
CA PHE A 237 -11.76 4.51 2.81
C PHE A 237 -12.62 3.43 3.45
N LEU A 238 -12.85 3.52 4.77
CA LEU A 238 -13.67 2.55 5.50
C LEU A 238 -15.16 2.90 5.33
N LYS A 239 -16.05 1.90 5.40
CA LYS A 239 -17.51 2.12 5.36
C LYS A 239 -17.97 3.01 6.53
#